data_AF-A0A9P6B0M2-F1
#
_entry.id   AF-A0A9P6B0M2-F1
#
_cell.length_a   1.000
_cell.length_b   1.000
_cell.length_c   1.000
_cell.angle_alpha   90.00
_cell.angle_beta   90.00
_cell.angle_gamma   90.00
#
_symmetry.space_group_name_H-M   'P 1'
#
loop_
_entity.id
_entity.type
_entity.pdbx_description
1 polymer ?
#
loop_
_entity_poly.entity_id
_entity_poly.type
_entity_poly.pdbx_seq_one_letter_code
_entity_poly.pdbx_strand_id
1 'polypeptide(L)'
;LSFTSAKEMYEHVEQVMHCSPQWSSKTIVMEEAPDKPQILFYHNIHECIAKLFGNLTFQDSMQYEAPEVFEPDGVTHVYNEMVTGLLWNEVQDTFPRGVTLTGVILATDKTHLSNFLGDKVMYTAYLMLGNIVSDVWQKINCHAYVVLTRLLHGVSKPAGFDPAGEI
;
A
#
# COMPACT_ATOMS: atom_id res chain seq x y z
N LEU A 1 -11.00 -11.20 26.07
CA LEU A 1 -12.00 -11.22 24.98
C LEU A 1 -12.35 -12.67 24.70
N SER A 2 -13.63 -13.03 24.70
CA SER A 2 -14.12 -14.37 24.37
C SER A 2 -15.17 -14.23 23.26
N PHE A 3 -15.06 -15.04 22.22
CA PHE A 3 -15.97 -15.03 21.07
C PHE A 3 -16.69 -16.37 20.96
N THR A 4 -17.94 -16.35 20.51
CA THR A 4 -18.81 -17.53 20.39
C THR A 4 -18.65 -18.21 19.03
N SER A 5 -18.08 -17.51 18.04
CA SER A 5 -17.77 -18.05 16.72
C SER A 5 -16.60 -17.33 16.04
N ALA A 6 -15.96 -17.96 15.06
CA ALA A 6 -14.92 -17.33 14.25
C ALA A 6 -15.45 -16.08 13.53
N LYS A 7 -16.69 -16.11 13.03
CA LYS A 7 -17.34 -14.97 12.39
C LYS A 7 -17.48 -13.78 13.33
N GLU A 8 -17.94 -13.99 14.56
CA GLU A 8 -18.07 -12.94 15.58
C GLU A 8 -16.70 -12.36 15.97
N MET A 9 -15.68 -13.21 16.07
CA MET A 9 -14.30 -12.75 16.25
C MET A 9 -13.86 -11.87 15.08
N TYR A 10 -14.08 -12.29 13.83
CA TYR A 10 -13.70 -11.50 12.65
C TYR A 10 -14.47 -10.18 12.56
N GLU A 11 -15.79 -10.19 12.76
CA GLU A 11 -16.61 -8.96 12.78
C GLU A 11 -16.15 -8.00 13.88
N HIS A 12 -15.80 -8.52 15.06
CA HIS A 12 -15.26 -7.70 16.14
C HIS A 12 -13.86 -7.17 15.84
N VAL A 13 -12.99 -7.98 15.24
CA VAL A 13 -11.67 -7.55 14.79
C VAL A 13 -11.78 -6.51 13.68
N GLU A 14 -12.73 -6.66 12.75
CA GLU A 14 -13.02 -5.69 11.68
C GLU A 14 -13.63 -4.38 12.21
N GLN A 15 -14.33 -4.42 13.34
CA GLN A 15 -14.85 -3.23 14.04
C GLN A 15 -13.79 -2.52 14.88
N VAL A 16 -12.86 -3.26 15.49
CA VAL A 16 -11.84 -2.73 16.41
C VAL A 16 -10.56 -2.32 15.68
N MET A 17 -10.14 -3.10 14.69
CA MET A 17 -9.02 -2.76 13.82
C MET A 17 -9.58 -1.98 12.63
N HIS A 18 -9.01 -0.81 12.36
CA HIS A 18 -9.38 0.05 11.23
C HIS A 18 -9.70 -0.79 10.00
N CYS A 19 -10.97 -0.71 9.56
CA CYS A 19 -11.54 -1.61 8.56
C CYS A 19 -10.60 -1.74 7.36
N SER A 20 -10.49 -2.96 6.82
CA SER A 20 -9.75 -3.16 5.57
C SER A 20 -10.28 -2.19 4.51
N PRO A 21 -9.39 -1.49 3.78
CA PRO A 21 -9.79 -0.56 2.74
C PRO A 21 -10.84 -1.19 1.83
N GLN A 22 -11.88 -0.46 1.50
CA GLN A 22 -12.98 -1.01 0.69
C GLN A 22 -12.70 -0.82 -0.80
N TRP A 23 -13.03 -1.82 -1.61
CA TRP A 23 -12.85 -1.73 -3.06
C TRP A 23 -13.90 -0.82 -3.70
N SER A 24 -13.43 0.14 -4.49
CA SER A 24 -14.22 0.94 -5.41
C SER A 24 -13.88 0.55 -6.85
N SER A 25 -14.74 0.87 -7.81
CA SER A 25 -14.46 0.62 -9.22
C SER A 25 -14.92 1.77 -10.11
N LYS A 26 -14.14 2.10 -11.13
CA LYS A 26 -14.47 3.09 -12.15
C LYS A 26 -14.11 2.57 -13.53
N THR A 27 -15.01 2.75 -14.49
CA THR A 27 -14.68 2.54 -15.90
C THR A 27 -13.84 3.72 -16.39
N ILE A 28 -12.66 3.43 -16.92
CA ILE A 28 -11.76 4.40 -17.52
C ILE A 28 -11.64 4.14 -19.01
N VAL A 29 -11.52 5.22 -19.78
CA VAL A 29 -11.21 5.18 -21.21
C VAL A 29 -9.87 5.86 -21.36
N MET A 30 -8.89 5.13 -21.91
CA MET A 30 -7.56 5.66 -22.16
C MET A 30 -7.56 6.39 -23.50
N GLU A 31 -6.86 7.52 -23.58
CA GLU A 31 -6.76 8.30 -24.82
C GLU A 31 -6.09 7.48 -25.93
N GLU A 32 -5.16 6.61 -25.56
CA GLU A 32 -4.43 5.71 -26.44
C GLU A 32 -5.29 4.54 -26.94
N ALA A 33 -6.43 4.26 -26.30
CA ALA A 33 -7.32 3.16 -26.64
C ALA A 33 -8.80 3.53 -26.38
N PRO A 34 -9.36 4.50 -27.12
CA PRO A 34 -10.68 5.06 -26.85
C PRO A 34 -11.81 4.03 -27.01
N ASP A 35 -11.63 3.04 -27.87
CA ASP A 35 -12.61 1.97 -28.14
C ASP A 35 -12.54 0.81 -27.15
N LYS A 36 -11.65 0.87 -26.15
CA LYS A 36 -11.40 -0.21 -25.20
C LYS A 36 -11.53 0.31 -23.76
N PRO A 37 -12.76 0.48 -23.25
CA PRO A 37 -12.96 0.83 -21.85
C PRO A 37 -12.37 -0.25 -20.95
N GLN A 38 -11.71 0.17 -19.89
CA GLN A 38 -11.08 -0.68 -18.88
C GLN A 38 -11.72 -0.41 -17.52
N ILE A 39 -11.63 -1.37 -16.61
CA ILE A 39 -12.15 -1.21 -15.26
C ILE A 39 -10.98 -1.07 -14.31
N LEU A 40 -10.95 0.07 -13.63
CA LEU A 40 -10.04 0.37 -12.54
C LEU A 40 -10.73 0.02 -11.23
N PHE A 41 -10.22 -0.98 -10.52
CA PHE A 41 -10.55 -1.23 -9.12
C PHE A 41 -9.54 -0.52 -8.24
N TYR A 42 -9.97 0.20 -7.21
CA TYR A 42 -9.06 0.95 -6.36
C TYR A 42 -9.57 1.05 -4.92
N HIS A 43 -8.65 1.24 -3.98
CA HIS A 43 -8.95 1.59 -2.60
C HIS A 43 -8.77 3.09 -2.35
N ASN A 44 -9.41 3.60 -1.30
CA ASN A 44 -9.10 4.92 -0.77
C ASN A 44 -7.67 4.91 -0.21
N ILE A 45 -6.81 5.78 -0.74
CA ILE A 45 -5.40 5.84 -0.34
C ILE A 45 -5.23 6.17 1.15
N HIS A 46 -6.09 6.99 1.74
CA HIS A 46 -6.03 7.33 3.17
C HIS A 46 -6.34 6.12 4.05
N GLU A 47 -7.28 5.25 3.63
CA GLU A 47 -7.57 4.00 4.34
C GLU A 47 -6.39 3.03 4.23
N CYS A 48 -5.73 2.95 3.07
CA CYS A 48 -4.53 2.14 2.90
C CYS A 48 -3.38 2.61 3.79
N ILE A 49 -3.14 3.92 3.84
CA ILE A 49 -2.12 4.52 4.70
C ILE A 49 -2.46 4.24 6.17
N ALA A 50 -3.70 4.50 6.60
CA ALA A 50 -4.14 4.25 7.97
C ALA A 50 -3.98 2.77 8.37
N LYS A 51 -4.29 1.84 7.46
CA LYS A 51 -4.10 0.41 7.68
C LYS A 51 -2.64 0.03 7.91
N LEU A 52 -1.73 0.51 7.07
CA LEU A 52 -0.30 0.20 7.23
C LEU A 52 0.30 0.90 8.45
N PHE A 53 -0.05 2.17 8.67
CA PHE A 53 0.48 2.97 9.76
C PHE A 53 -0.02 2.48 11.13
N GLY A 54 -1.28 2.04 11.21
CA GLY A 54 -1.88 1.47 12.43
C GLY A 54 -1.55 -0.01 12.67
N ASN A 55 -0.77 -0.67 11.81
CA ASN A 55 -0.43 -2.07 11.99
C ASN A 55 0.70 -2.24 13.00
N LEU A 56 0.35 -2.74 14.19
CA LEU A 56 1.29 -2.97 15.30
C LEU A 56 2.42 -3.95 14.96
N THR A 57 2.28 -4.79 13.93
CA THR A 57 3.36 -5.67 13.44
C THR A 57 4.60 -4.87 13.03
N PHE A 58 4.43 -3.61 12.63
CA PHE A 58 5.53 -2.75 12.19
C PHE A 58 6.00 -1.77 13.28
N GLN A 59 5.48 -1.84 14.51
CA GLN A 59 5.78 -0.85 15.56
C GLN A 59 7.29 -0.67 15.80
N ASP A 60 8.05 -1.76 15.80
CA ASP A 60 9.50 -1.80 16.06
C ASP A 60 10.32 -1.52 14.79
N SER A 61 9.64 -1.28 13.68
CA SER A 61 10.21 -1.11 12.34
C SER A 61 9.68 0.14 11.65
N MET A 62 8.97 0.99 12.40
CA MET A 62 8.42 2.26 11.94
C MET A 62 9.32 3.41 12.39
N GLN A 63 9.74 4.24 11.44
CA GLN A 63 10.54 5.42 11.66
C GLN A 63 9.65 6.67 11.62
N TYR A 64 9.60 7.37 12.75
CA TYR A 64 8.79 8.59 12.95
C TYR A 64 9.63 9.88 12.93
N GLU A 65 10.95 9.72 12.93
CA GLU A 65 11.90 10.82 12.93
C GLU A 65 12.56 10.92 11.57
N ALA A 66 13.08 12.10 11.27
CA ALA A 66 13.79 12.43 10.04
C ALA A 66 15.28 12.70 10.33
N PRO A 67 16.06 11.70 10.79
CA PRO A 67 17.43 11.92 11.18
C PRO A 67 18.31 12.16 9.95
N GLU A 68 19.19 13.15 10.03
CA GLU A 68 20.36 13.21 9.14
C GLU A 68 21.42 12.25 9.69
N VAL A 69 21.86 11.29 8.86
CA VAL A 69 22.78 10.23 9.28
C VAL A 69 24.09 10.39 8.52
N PHE A 70 25.19 10.62 9.21
CA PHE A 70 26.50 10.80 8.59
C PHE A 70 27.44 9.62 8.90
N GLU A 71 28.36 9.33 7.98
CA GLU A 71 29.49 8.45 8.21
C GLU A 71 30.38 8.99 9.35
N PRO A 72 31.32 8.17 9.90
CA PRO A 72 32.22 8.61 10.97
C PRO A 72 33.11 9.81 10.62
N ASP A 73 33.23 10.16 9.33
CA ASP A 73 33.93 11.36 8.87
C ASP A 73 33.16 12.67 9.18
N GLY A 74 31.86 12.58 9.51
CA GLY A 74 30.98 13.71 9.80
C GLY A 74 30.62 14.57 8.60
N VAL A 75 30.94 14.14 7.38
CA VAL A 75 30.75 14.91 6.13
C VAL A 75 29.92 14.13 5.12
N THR A 76 30.11 12.80 5.05
CA THR A 76 29.42 11.97 4.07
C THR A 76 28.05 11.58 4.61
N HIS A 77 26.99 12.09 3.98
CA HIS A 77 25.61 11.77 4.35
C HIS A 77 25.20 10.38 3.83
N VAL A 78 24.49 9.62 4.66
CA VAL A 78 24.05 8.25 4.43
C VAL A 78 22.55 8.25 4.09
N TYR A 79 22.22 7.71 2.91
CA TYR A 79 20.85 7.64 2.39
C TYR A 79 20.38 6.18 2.30
N ASN A 80 20.32 5.50 3.43
CA ASN A 80 19.92 4.08 3.47
C ASN A 80 18.40 3.88 3.56
N GLU A 81 17.69 4.84 4.15
CA GLU A 81 16.23 4.81 4.31
C GLU A 81 15.61 6.13 3.82
N MET A 82 14.33 6.11 3.45
CA MET A 82 13.63 7.32 2.97
C MET A 82 13.69 8.46 3.99
N VAL A 83 13.58 8.12 5.28
CA VAL A 83 13.60 9.10 6.38
C VAL A 83 14.94 9.80 6.58
N THR A 84 16.02 9.23 6.04
CA THR A 84 17.38 9.82 6.09
C THR A 84 17.63 10.82 4.96
N GLY A 85 16.66 11.03 4.07
CA GLY A 85 16.78 12.00 2.99
C GLY A 85 16.79 13.45 3.52
N LEU A 86 17.68 14.29 2.99
CA LEU A 86 17.70 15.72 3.32
C LEU A 86 16.35 16.39 3.06
N LEU A 87 15.72 16.10 1.91
CA LEU A 87 14.39 16.62 1.61
C LEU A 87 13.32 16.16 2.62
N TRP A 88 13.45 14.94 3.15
CA TRP A 88 12.53 14.45 4.17
C TRP A 88 12.68 15.25 5.46
N ASN A 89 13.92 15.50 5.90
CA ASN A 89 14.22 16.34 7.05
C ASN A 89 13.70 17.78 6.86
N GLU A 90 14.01 18.41 5.73
CA GLU A 90 13.55 19.77 5.39
C GLU A 90 12.01 19.88 5.42
N VAL A 91 11.30 18.89 4.87
CA VAL A 91 9.84 18.88 4.86
C VAL A 91 9.28 18.58 6.26
N GLN A 92 9.90 17.68 7.02
CA GLN A 92 9.51 17.36 8.40
C GLN A 92 9.59 18.59 9.32
N ASP A 93 10.59 19.45 9.13
CA ASP A 93 10.78 20.69 9.89
C ASP A 93 9.69 21.74 9.65
N THR A 94 8.91 21.61 8.57
CA THR A 94 7.76 22.49 8.31
C THR A 94 6.53 22.12 9.14
N PHE A 95 6.49 20.92 9.74
CA PHE A 95 5.35 20.44 10.51
C PHE A 95 5.47 20.78 12.01
N PRO A 96 4.34 20.94 12.72
CA PRO A 96 4.35 21.15 14.16
C PRO A 96 4.80 19.89 14.91
N ARG A 97 5.29 20.09 16.14
CA ARG A 97 5.67 18.99 17.03
C ARG A 97 4.52 18.00 17.20
N GLY A 98 4.83 16.70 17.07
CA GLY A 98 3.86 15.61 17.19
C GLY A 98 3.25 15.16 15.86
N VAL A 99 3.62 15.80 14.74
CA VAL A 99 3.26 15.35 13.39
C VAL A 99 4.47 14.72 12.73
N THR A 100 4.30 13.52 12.18
CA THR A 100 5.33 12.84 11.37
C THR A 100 4.95 12.92 9.89
N LEU A 101 5.95 13.19 9.06
CA LEU A 101 5.85 12.98 7.62
C LEU A 101 5.69 11.48 7.36
N THR A 102 4.76 11.14 6.47
CA THR A 102 4.56 9.76 6.00
C THR A 102 4.91 9.66 4.54
N GLY A 103 5.89 8.84 4.21
CA GLY A 103 6.32 8.59 2.83
C GLY A 103 5.45 7.53 2.21
N VAL A 104 4.94 7.77 1.00
CA VAL A 104 4.16 6.80 0.24
C VAL A 104 4.98 6.33 -0.95
N ILE A 105 5.21 5.02 -1.03
CA ILE A 105 5.89 4.37 -2.16
C ILE A 105 4.85 3.61 -2.96
N LEU A 106 4.82 3.85 -4.28
CA LEU A 106 3.96 3.12 -5.22
C LEU A 106 4.82 2.22 -6.10
N ALA A 107 4.50 0.94 -6.11
CA ALA A 107 5.13 -0.03 -7.00
C ALA A 107 4.07 -0.62 -7.94
N THR A 108 4.39 -0.75 -9.23
CA THR A 108 3.47 -1.34 -10.21
C THR A 108 4.00 -2.67 -10.70
N ASP A 109 3.10 -3.62 -10.92
CA ASP A 109 3.41 -4.90 -11.52
C ASP A 109 2.41 -5.25 -12.63
N LYS A 110 2.86 -6.04 -13.61
CA LYS A 110 2.04 -6.58 -14.68
C LYS A 110 1.95 -8.08 -14.49
N THR A 111 0.80 -8.55 -14.00
CA THR A 111 0.55 -9.97 -13.81
C THR A 111 -0.24 -10.56 -14.98
N HIS A 112 0.24 -11.69 -15.48
CA HIS A 112 -0.50 -12.52 -16.43
C HIS A 112 -1.43 -13.44 -15.63
N LEU A 113 -2.73 -13.35 -15.88
CA LEU A 113 -3.74 -14.15 -15.20
C LEU A 113 -3.86 -15.49 -15.95
N SER A 114 -2.94 -16.44 -15.69
CA SER A 114 -2.81 -17.66 -16.50
C SER A 114 -3.84 -18.75 -16.20
N ASN A 115 -4.50 -18.76 -15.04
CA ASN A 115 -5.15 -20.01 -14.60
C ASN A 115 -6.68 -20.10 -14.70
N PHE A 116 -7.46 -19.02 -14.90
CA PHE A 116 -8.94 -19.15 -14.88
C PHE A 116 -9.75 -18.25 -15.82
N LEU A 117 -9.15 -17.29 -16.54
CA LEU A 117 -9.92 -16.24 -17.24
C LEU A 117 -9.45 -15.95 -18.68
N GLY A 118 -8.56 -16.78 -19.23
CA GLY A 118 -8.05 -16.76 -20.60
C GLY A 118 -7.11 -15.58 -20.86
N ASP A 119 -5.79 -15.81 -20.86
CA ASP A 119 -4.71 -14.89 -21.32
C ASP A 119 -4.92 -13.38 -21.04
N LYS A 120 -5.50 -13.05 -19.89
CA LYS A 120 -5.77 -11.67 -19.49
C LYS A 120 -4.59 -11.11 -18.72
N VAL A 121 -4.30 -9.84 -18.98
CA VAL A 121 -3.29 -9.07 -18.26
C VAL A 121 -4.00 -8.20 -17.24
N MET A 122 -3.52 -8.24 -16.01
CA MET A 122 -3.90 -7.33 -14.94
C MET A 122 -2.70 -6.47 -14.57
N TYR A 123 -2.91 -5.16 -14.50
CA TYR A 123 -1.90 -4.24 -13.97
C TYR A 123 -2.28 -3.91 -12.54
N THR A 124 -1.34 -4.07 -11.61
CA THR A 124 -1.57 -3.83 -10.19
C THR A 124 -0.64 -2.73 -9.72
N ALA A 125 -1.11 -1.85 -8.85
CA ALA A 125 -0.23 -0.99 -8.07
C ALA A 125 -0.37 -1.32 -6.59
N TYR A 126 0.76 -1.35 -5.90
CA TYR A 126 0.90 -1.57 -4.48
C TYR A 126 1.33 -0.28 -3.80
N LEU A 127 0.85 -0.07 -2.58
CA LEU A 127 1.21 1.03 -1.71
C LEU A 127 1.99 0.50 -0.52
N MET A 128 3.13 1.13 -0.24
CA MET A 128 3.99 0.88 0.91
C MET A 128 4.28 2.20 1.62
N LEU A 129 4.69 2.14 2.88
CA LEU A 129 5.11 3.32 3.62
C LEU A 129 6.64 3.37 3.69
N GLY A 130 7.22 4.50 3.28
CA GLY A 130 8.66 4.75 3.38
C GLY A 130 9.17 4.90 4.82
N ASN A 131 8.24 4.98 5.79
CA ASN A 131 8.53 4.97 7.22
C ASN A 131 8.84 3.56 7.73
N ILE A 132 8.42 2.52 7.02
CA ILE A 132 8.75 1.13 7.38
C ILE A 132 10.14 0.85 6.84
N VAL A 133 11.06 0.41 7.71
CA VAL A 133 12.46 0.14 7.33
C VAL A 133 12.54 -0.83 6.14
N SER A 134 13.50 -0.58 5.25
CA SER A 134 13.68 -1.30 3.99
C SER A 134 13.77 -2.82 4.14
N ASP A 135 14.46 -3.29 5.17
CA ASP A 135 14.61 -4.70 5.51
C ASP A 135 13.30 -5.43 5.81
N VAL A 136 12.23 -4.70 6.17
CA VAL A 136 10.92 -5.30 6.48
C VAL A 136 10.05 -5.37 5.25
N TRP A 137 9.93 -4.31 4.46
CA TRP A 137 9.05 -4.36 3.29
C TRP A 137 9.64 -5.11 2.09
N GLN A 138 10.96 -5.34 2.05
CA GLN A 138 11.59 -6.24 1.08
C GLN A 138 11.33 -7.73 1.39
N LYS A 139 10.92 -8.08 2.60
CA LYS A 139 10.58 -9.45 2.95
C LYS A 139 9.18 -9.78 2.43
N ILE A 140 9.14 -10.78 1.54
CA ILE A 140 7.89 -11.24 0.88
C ILE A 140 6.79 -11.59 1.90
N ASN A 141 7.17 -12.15 3.06
CA ASN A 141 6.23 -12.62 4.09
C ASN A 141 5.82 -11.54 5.11
N CYS A 142 6.36 -10.32 5.04
CA CYS A 142 6.05 -9.27 6.00
C CYS A 142 4.79 -8.47 5.65
N HIS A 143 4.23 -8.65 4.44
CA HIS A 143 2.99 -7.98 3.99
C HIS A 143 2.98 -6.46 4.27
N ALA A 144 4.15 -5.81 4.17
CA ALA A 144 4.29 -4.36 4.40
C ALA A 144 3.85 -3.52 3.19
N TYR A 145 2.84 -4.02 2.47
CA TYR A 145 2.22 -3.38 1.33
C TYR A 145 0.72 -3.63 1.34
N VAL A 146 -0.03 -2.74 0.68
CA VAL A 146 -1.44 -2.93 0.38
C VAL A 146 -1.61 -2.83 -1.13
N VAL A 147 -2.39 -3.72 -1.74
CA VAL A 147 -2.80 -3.54 -3.13
C VAL A 147 -3.62 -2.26 -3.20
N LEU A 148 -3.18 -1.24 -3.93
CA LEU A 148 -3.91 0.03 -4.03
C LEU A 148 -4.92 0.00 -5.18
N THR A 149 -4.53 -0.59 -6.31
CA THR A 149 -5.37 -0.62 -7.50
C THR A 149 -5.08 -1.84 -8.37
N ARG A 150 -6.11 -2.30 -9.09
CA ARG A 150 -6.06 -3.31 -10.13
C ARG A 150 -6.76 -2.78 -11.37
N LEU A 151 -6.05 -2.77 -12.49
CA LEU A 151 -6.58 -2.40 -13.79
C LEU A 151 -6.73 -3.67 -14.62
N LEU A 152 -7.96 -3.96 -15.01
CA LEU A 152 -8.28 -5.10 -15.87
C LEU A 152 -8.36 -4.64 -17.32
N HIS A 153 -7.43 -5.14 -18.14
CA HIS A 153 -7.39 -4.82 -19.56
C HIS A 153 -8.39 -5.68 -20.35
N GLY A 154 -9.27 -5.03 -21.14
CA GLY A 154 -10.06 -5.71 -22.18
C GLY A 154 -11.32 -6.47 -21.74
N VAL A 155 -12.00 -6.07 -20.66
CA VAL A 155 -13.29 -6.69 -20.29
C VAL A 155 -14.30 -5.66 -19.74
N SER A 156 -15.59 -5.88 -20.02
CA SER A 156 -16.68 -5.47 -19.14
C SER A 156 -16.60 -6.23 -17.79
N LYS A 157 -17.13 -5.69 -16.69
CA LYS A 157 -16.99 -6.28 -15.35
C LYS A 157 -17.43 -7.76 -15.39
N PRO A 158 -16.55 -8.75 -15.16
CA PRO A 158 -16.99 -10.13 -15.17
C PRO A 158 -18.02 -10.35 -14.07
N ALA A 159 -19.11 -11.06 -14.37
CA ALA A 159 -20.10 -11.41 -13.37
C ALA A 159 -19.42 -12.25 -12.28
N GLY A 160 -19.46 -11.77 -11.03
CA GLY A 160 -18.80 -12.43 -9.89
C GLY A 160 -17.30 -12.17 -9.75
N PHE A 161 -16.70 -11.22 -10.48
CA PHE A 161 -15.31 -10.81 -10.23
C PHE A 161 -15.23 -10.11 -8.86
N ASP A 162 -14.62 -10.81 -7.92
CA ASP A 162 -14.21 -10.25 -6.64
C ASP A 162 -12.82 -9.60 -6.80
N PRO A 163 -12.69 -8.26 -6.72
CA PRO A 163 -11.39 -7.62 -6.73
C PRO A 163 -10.54 -8.01 -5.51
N ALA A 164 -11.16 -8.55 -4.44
CA ALA A 164 -10.48 -9.12 -3.28
C ALA A 164 -10.07 -10.60 -3.47
N GLY A 165 -10.41 -11.23 -4.61
CA GLY A 165 -9.96 -12.59 -4.93
C GLY A 165 -8.44 -12.69 -4.79
N GLU A 166 -8.02 -13.37 -3.73
CA GLU A 166 -6.62 -13.67 -3.43
C GLU A 166 -6.10 -14.69 -4.44
N ILE A 167 -4.83 -14.51 -4.82
CA ILE A 167 -3.99 -15.59 -5.32
C ILE A 167 -3.37 -16.23 -4.08
#